data_AF-A0A9N9FTI8-F1
#
_entry.id   AF-A0A9N9FTI8-F1
#
_cell.length_a   1.000
_cell.length_b   1.000
_cell.length_c   1.000
_cell.angle_alpha   90.00
_cell.angle_beta   90.00
_cell.angle_gamma   90.00
#
_symmetry.space_group_name_H-M   'P 1'
#
loop_
_entity.id
_entity.type
_entity.pdbx_description
1 polymer ?
#
loop_
_entity_poly.entity_id
_entity_poly.type
_entity_poly.pdbx_seq_one_letter_code
_entity_poly.pdbx_strand_id
1 'polypeptide(L)'
;MSGNESLAASRRLNILLNHLNNEEDNNPKEWRTLSPSQCLTVCTNRDRKWNGYGYKDTVFKFDERGTAFSTGNRYSNFSSKEFHELRPWLEQTLRINLKTMCPAQPNIIELASPNVNHEFYDAIKPQGIMISFAEQDRLSHGHGISTAEIYKLRHGNLTRIPDAVVWPESHEQVETIVRAALKFNVGCIPYGGGSNDVDALECPEENEKRMIVSLDMRQMNRILSLSRENMYVVVEAGAIAQDLEKELRKWGFTLGWDAEMVCI
;
A
#
# COMPACT_ATOMS: atom_id res chain seq x y z
N MET A 1 -7.67 41.88 21.66
CA MET A 1 -7.16 40.70 20.93
C MET A 1 -8.26 39.73 20.48
N SER A 2 -9.55 39.96 20.75
CA SER A 2 -10.66 39.02 20.47
C SER A 2 -11.32 39.13 19.08
N GLY A 3 -10.99 40.14 18.27
CA GLY A 3 -11.68 40.39 16.99
C GLY A 3 -11.20 39.53 15.81
N ASN A 4 -9.95 39.06 15.83
CA ASN A 4 -9.35 38.36 14.68
C ASN A 4 -9.69 36.86 14.64
N GLU A 5 -9.94 36.23 15.79
CA GLU A 5 -10.29 34.80 15.87
C GLU A 5 -11.72 34.54 15.37
N SER A 6 -12.65 35.46 15.64
CA SER A 6 -14.03 35.40 15.16
C SER A 6 -14.09 35.44 13.61
N LEU A 7 -13.27 36.28 12.99
CA LEU A 7 -13.23 36.41 11.53
C LEU A 7 -12.71 35.15 10.84
N ALA A 8 -11.68 34.52 11.42
CA ALA A 8 -11.10 33.28 10.90
C ALA A 8 -12.06 32.09 11.03
N ALA A 9 -12.79 31.99 12.15
CA ALA A 9 -13.79 30.95 12.36
C ALA A 9 -14.97 31.09 11.39
N SER A 10 -15.49 32.31 11.21
CA SER A 10 -16.57 32.58 10.25
C SER A 10 -16.16 32.30 8.81
N ARG A 11 -14.91 32.58 8.43
CA ARG A 11 -14.39 32.27 7.09
C ARG A 11 -14.35 30.76 6.84
N ARG A 12 -13.89 29.95 7.80
CA ARG A 12 -13.88 28.48 7.70
C ARG A 12 -15.28 27.90 7.57
N LEU A 13 -16.24 28.41 8.34
CA LEU A 13 -17.64 27.99 8.27
C LEU A 13 -18.26 28.27 6.90
N ASN A 14 -17.99 29.43 6.30
CA ASN A 14 -18.48 29.77 4.97
C ASN A 14 -17.86 28.88 3.87
N ILE A 15 -16.58 28.53 3.99
CA ILE A 15 -15.91 27.62 3.05
C ILE A 15 -16.53 26.21 3.13
N LEU A 16 -16.77 25.70 4.35
CA LEU A 16 -17.41 24.40 4.55
C LEU A 16 -18.85 24.39 4.00
N LEU A 17 -19.60 25.47 4.21
CA LEU A 17 -20.95 25.64 3.66
C LEU A 17 -20.94 25.63 2.12
N ASN A 18 -19.98 26.29 1.48
CA ASN A 18 -19.86 26.30 0.02
C ASN A 18 -19.56 24.91 -0.56
N HIS A 19 -18.73 24.11 0.13
CA HIS A 19 -18.47 22.72 -0.28
C HIS A 19 -19.68 21.80 -0.12
N LEU A 20 -20.53 22.05 0.88
CA LEU A 20 -21.77 21.27 1.08
C LEU A 20 -22.87 21.65 0.07
N ASN A 21 -22.85 22.87 -0.44
CA ASN A 21 -23.90 23.40 -1.32
C ASN A 21 -23.60 23.25 -2.82
N ASN A 22 -22.45 22.68 -3.22
CA ASN A 22 -22.03 22.54 -4.62
C ASN A 22 -22.08 23.86 -5.43
N GLU A 23 -21.88 25.00 -4.79
CA GLU A 23 -21.72 26.26 -5.54
C GLU A 23 -20.29 26.33 -6.10
N GLU A 24 -20.15 26.12 -7.42
CA GLU A 24 -18.90 26.31 -8.13
C GLU A 24 -18.52 27.80 -8.14
N ASP A 25 -17.38 28.11 -7.53
CA ASP A 25 -16.80 29.46 -7.51
C ASP A 25 -16.32 29.83 -8.92
N ASN A 26 -17.15 30.57 -9.66
CA ASN A 26 -16.97 30.98 -11.06
C ASN A 26 -15.88 32.06 -11.28
N ASN A 27 -14.90 32.15 -10.39
CA ASN A 27 -13.80 33.11 -10.52
C ASN A 27 -12.48 32.36 -10.69
N PRO A 28 -11.84 32.36 -11.87
CA PRO A 28 -10.54 31.74 -12.09
C PRO A 28 -9.47 32.64 -11.49
N LYS A 29 -9.48 32.80 -10.16
CA LYS A 29 -8.32 33.30 -9.45
C LYS A 29 -7.30 32.18 -9.52
N GLU A 30 -6.11 32.50 -10.02
CA GLU A 30 -4.87 31.77 -9.76
C GLU A 30 -4.70 31.61 -8.24
N TRP A 31 -5.47 30.71 -7.63
CA TRP A 31 -5.23 30.30 -6.26
C TRP A 31 -3.91 29.57 -6.30
N ARG A 32 -3.08 29.82 -5.29
CA ARG A 32 -1.68 29.38 -5.21
C ARG A 32 -1.61 27.87 -4.97
N THR A 33 -2.15 27.10 -5.90
CA THR A 33 -1.85 25.72 -6.15
C THR A 33 -0.36 25.67 -6.37
N LEU A 34 0.39 25.25 -5.36
CA LEU A 34 1.59 24.50 -5.69
C LEU A 34 1.03 23.34 -6.50
N SER A 35 1.30 23.30 -7.79
CA SER A 35 1.08 22.14 -8.66
C SER A 35 2.35 21.30 -8.55
N PRO A 36 2.49 20.49 -7.50
CA PRO A 36 3.66 19.69 -7.34
C PRO A 36 3.34 18.45 -8.14
N SER A 37 3.52 18.50 -9.46
CA SER A 37 3.51 17.31 -10.31
C SER A 37 4.71 16.43 -9.94
N GLN A 38 4.84 16.10 -8.66
CA GLN A 38 5.91 15.40 -8.02
C GLN A 38 5.34 14.04 -7.69
N CYS A 39 5.81 13.06 -8.46
CA CYS A 39 5.62 11.66 -8.16
C CYS A 39 6.21 11.39 -6.77
N LEU A 40 5.42 10.77 -5.89
CA LEU A 40 5.93 10.28 -4.62
C LEU A 40 6.83 9.06 -4.88
N THR A 41 7.72 8.75 -3.94
CA THR A 41 8.59 7.58 -4.13
C THR A 41 7.74 6.32 -4.07
N VAL A 42 7.78 5.51 -5.12
CA VAL A 42 7.08 4.21 -5.10
C VAL A 42 7.92 3.22 -4.31
N CYS A 43 7.43 2.80 -3.15
CA CYS A 43 8.01 1.66 -2.46
C CYS A 43 7.63 0.38 -3.23
N THR A 44 8.61 -0.22 -3.90
CA THR A 44 8.35 -1.42 -4.71
C THR A 44 8.27 -2.66 -3.82
N ASN A 45 7.45 -3.65 -4.19
CA ASN A 45 7.39 -4.95 -3.49
C ASN A 45 8.75 -5.69 -3.47
N ARG A 46 9.73 -5.27 -4.28
CA ARG A 46 11.07 -5.89 -4.34
C ARG A 46 11.87 -5.73 -3.06
N ASP A 47 11.64 -4.66 -2.31
CA ASP A 47 12.35 -4.40 -1.05
C ASP A 47 11.67 -5.05 0.16
N ARG A 48 10.46 -5.60 -0.03
CA ARG A 48 9.63 -6.22 1.01
C ARG A 48 9.85 -7.72 1.11
N LYS A 49 9.65 -8.26 2.32
CA LYS A 49 9.61 -9.71 2.52
C LYS A 49 8.40 -10.27 1.78
N TRP A 50 8.60 -11.35 1.05
CA TRP A 50 7.53 -12.01 0.32
C TRP A 50 6.65 -12.89 1.23
N ASN A 51 7.15 -13.31 2.39
CA ASN A 51 6.49 -14.22 3.33
C ASN A 51 6.40 -13.65 4.75
N GLY A 52 6.28 -12.33 4.87
CA GLY A 52 6.20 -11.66 6.17
C GLY A 52 6.13 -10.14 6.07
N TYR A 53 6.05 -9.50 7.23
CA TYR A 53 5.91 -8.05 7.32
C TYR A 53 7.23 -7.30 7.11
N GLY A 54 7.14 -6.15 6.44
CA GLY A 54 8.19 -5.15 6.31
C GLY A 54 9.29 -5.48 5.30
N TYR A 55 10.43 -4.80 5.46
CA TYR A 55 11.55 -4.81 4.52
C TYR A 55 12.50 -5.99 4.70
N LYS A 56 13.08 -6.48 3.59
CA LYS A 56 14.05 -7.60 3.58
C LYS A 56 15.28 -7.33 4.46
N ASP A 57 15.70 -6.07 4.58
CA ASP A 57 16.86 -5.65 5.36
C ASP A 57 16.62 -5.61 6.88
N THR A 58 15.36 -5.71 7.32
CA THR A 58 14.96 -5.55 8.72
C THR A 58 14.37 -6.85 9.25
N VAL A 59 15.17 -7.63 9.97
CA VAL A 59 14.75 -8.86 10.66
C VAL A 59 15.33 -8.91 12.07
N PHE A 60 14.62 -9.55 13.00
CA PHE A 60 15.20 -9.93 14.28
C PHE A 60 16.03 -11.20 14.12
N LYS A 61 17.23 -11.21 14.70
CA LYS A 61 18.14 -12.35 14.76
C LYS A 61 18.66 -12.51 16.19
N PHE A 62 19.16 -13.71 16.49
CA PHE A 62 19.91 -13.98 17.71
C PHE A 62 21.38 -14.18 17.35
N ASP A 63 22.28 -13.61 18.14
CA ASP A 63 23.71 -13.88 18.03
C ASP A 63 24.08 -15.24 18.66
N GLU A 64 25.36 -15.61 18.64
CA GLU A 64 25.86 -16.86 19.24
C GLU A 64 25.64 -16.95 20.76
N ARG A 65 25.52 -15.81 21.43
CA ARG A 65 25.23 -15.70 22.87
C ARG A 65 23.72 -15.80 23.15
N GLY A 66 22.89 -15.72 22.11
CA GLY A 66 21.44 -15.71 22.20
C GLY A 66 20.84 -14.34 22.49
N THR A 67 21.60 -13.26 22.31
CA THR A 67 21.11 -11.89 22.40
C THR A 67 20.36 -11.53 21.12
N ALA A 68 19.15 -11.01 21.25
CA ALA A 68 18.38 -10.57 20.09
C ALA A 68 18.88 -9.22 19.58
N PHE A 69 18.86 -9.02 18.26
CA PHE A 69 19.12 -7.73 17.62
C PHE A 69 18.32 -7.61 16.32
N SER A 70 18.07 -6.38 15.88
CA SER A 70 17.44 -6.10 14.58
C SER A 70 18.48 -5.75 13.53
N THR A 71 18.34 -6.26 12.31
CA THR A 71 19.25 -5.96 11.19
C THR A 71 18.94 -4.64 10.50
N GLY A 72 19.83 -4.21 9.60
CA GLY A 72 19.65 -3.01 8.78
C GLY A 72 19.96 -1.71 9.55
N ASN A 73 19.59 -0.58 8.97
CA ASN A 73 19.78 0.77 9.56
C ASN A 73 18.53 1.66 9.44
N ARG A 74 17.39 1.08 9.06
CA ARG A 74 16.16 1.79 8.75
C ARG A 74 15.52 2.46 9.97
N TYR A 75 15.63 1.82 11.13
CA TYR A 75 15.03 2.30 12.38
C TYR A 75 16.14 2.74 13.32
N SER A 76 16.50 4.03 13.30
CA SER A 76 17.63 4.58 14.07
C SER A 76 17.60 4.23 15.57
N ASN A 77 16.40 4.08 16.13
CA ASN A 77 16.23 3.76 17.55
C ASN A 77 16.35 2.27 17.88
N PHE A 78 16.30 1.36 16.90
CA PHE A 78 16.18 -0.10 17.12
C PHE A 78 17.17 -0.94 16.31
N SER A 79 17.47 -0.52 15.08
CA SER A 79 18.40 -1.21 14.18
C SER A 79 19.79 -1.34 14.81
N SER A 80 20.35 -2.54 14.72
CA SER A 80 21.66 -2.93 15.28
C SER A 80 21.81 -2.78 16.80
N LYS A 81 20.72 -2.51 17.54
CA LYS A 81 20.75 -2.52 19.00
C LYS A 81 20.47 -3.91 19.54
N GLU A 82 21.12 -4.22 20.65
CA GLU A 82 20.96 -5.47 21.38
C GLU A 82 19.77 -5.38 22.35
N PHE A 83 18.98 -6.45 22.40
CA PHE A 83 17.82 -6.62 23.27
C PHE A 83 18.07 -7.80 24.21
N HIS A 84 18.81 -7.55 25.29
CA HIS A 84 19.23 -8.60 26.24
C HIS A 84 18.04 -9.28 26.94
N GLU A 85 16.97 -8.54 27.21
CA GLU A 85 15.79 -9.06 27.94
C GLU A 85 14.77 -9.76 27.03
N LEU A 86 14.89 -9.64 25.70
CA LEU A 86 13.89 -10.20 24.80
C LEU A 86 13.85 -11.73 24.88
N ARG A 87 15.03 -12.39 24.87
CA ARG A 87 15.09 -13.85 24.97
C ARG A 87 14.58 -14.37 26.32
N PRO A 88 15.07 -13.88 27.48
CA PRO A 88 14.52 -14.26 28.79
C PRO A 88 13.00 -14.10 28.85
N TRP A 89 12.49 -12.97 28.34
CA TRP A 89 11.05 -12.72 28.32
C TRP A 89 10.27 -13.73 27.45
N LEU A 90 10.76 -14.06 26.25
CA LEU A 90 10.13 -15.06 25.36
C LEU A 90 10.11 -16.46 26.00
N GLU A 91 11.22 -16.88 26.62
CA GLU A 91 11.34 -18.20 27.25
C GLU A 91 10.50 -18.31 28.53
N GLN A 92 10.46 -17.26 29.36
CA GLN A 92 9.72 -17.28 30.63
C GLN A 92 8.21 -17.04 30.43
N THR A 93 7.84 -16.10 29.57
CA THR A 93 6.44 -15.67 29.41
C THR A 93 5.71 -16.53 28.40
N LEU A 94 6.28 -16.69 27.21
CA LEU A 94 5.64 -17.45 26.12
C LEU A 94 6.01 -18.94 26.14
N ARG A 95 6.95 -19.35 27.02
CA ARG A 95 7.42 -20.74 27.16
C ARG A 95 7.95 -21.32 25.84
N ILE A 96 8.52 -20.46 25.00
CA ILE A 96 9.08 -20.84 23.70
C ILE A 96 10.46 -21.45 23.91
N ASN A 97 10.75 -22.54 23.19
CA ASN A 97 12.09 -23.10 23.11
C ASN A 97 12.74 -22.71 21.76
N LEU A 98 13.69 -21.78 21.79
CA LEU A 98 14.40 -21.32 20.59
C LEU A 98 15.26 -22.41 19.92
N LYS A 99 15.44 -23.58 20.56
CA LYS A 99 16.09 -24.75 19.93
C LYS A 99 15.14 -25.51 19.00
N THR A 100 13.83 -25.28 19.11
CA THR A 100 12.78 -25.97 18.36
C THR A 100 12.14 -25.00 17.37
N MET A 101 12.92 -24.56 16.38
CA MET A 101 12.45 -23.63 15.36
C MET A 101 11.81 -24.38 14.19
N CYS A 102 10.64 -23.93 13.73
CA CYS A 102 10.05 -24.38 12.48
C CYS A 102 10.52 -23.44 11.34
N PRO A 103 11.43 -23.89 10.46
CA PRO A 103 11.88 -23.05 9.35
C PRO A 103 10.74 -22.83 8.37
N ALA A 104 10.61 -21.61 7.86
CA ALA A 104 9.74 -21.33 6.72
C ALA A 104 10.31 -21.98 5.46
N GLN A 105 9.44 -22.28 4.51
CA GLN A 105 9.85 -22.68 3.17
C GLN A 105 10.74 -21.59 2.54
N PRO A 106 11.84 -21.98 1.88
CA PRO A 106 12.83 -21.02 1.37
C PRO A 106 12.30 -20.26 0.16
N ASN A 107 11.48 -20.94 -0.65
CA ASN A 107 10.90 -20.46 -1.89
C ASN A 107 9.44 -20.89 -1.99
N ILE A 108 8.75 -20.32 -2.95
CA ILE A 108 7.39 -20.68 -3.34
C ILE A 108 7.42 -22.08 -3.95
N ILE A 109 6.48 -22.94 -3.55
CA ILE A 109 6.53 -24.36 -3.90
C ILE A 109 5.85 -24.62 -5.25
N GLU A 110 4.67 -24.05 -5.51
CA GLU A 110 3.95 -24.23 -6.78
C GLU A 110 2.87 -23.15 -6.96
N LEU A 111 2.86 -22.43 -8.09
CA LEU A 111 1.83 -21.45 -8.42
C LEU A 111 1.09 -21.87 -9.69
N ALA A 112 -0.23 -21.75 -9.69
CA ALA A 112 -1.02 -21.99 -10.89
C ALA A 112 -0.62 -21.02 -12.02
N SER A 113 -0.58 -21.55 -13.25
CA SER A 113 -0.44 -20.71 -14.44
C SER A 113 -1.58 -19.69 -14.52
N PRO A 114 -1.32 -18.45 -14.98
CA PRO A 114 -2.35 -17.43 -15.06
C PRO A 114 -3.37 -17.78 -16.13
N ASN A 115 -4.66 -17.57 -15.85
CA ASN A 115 -5.70 -17.55 -16.86
C ASN A 115 -5.63 -16.21 -17.61
N VAL A 116 -5.41 -16.24 -18.93
CA VAL A 116 -5.22 -15.03 -19.73
C VAL A 116 -6.43 -14.78 -20.63
N ASN A 117 -7.12 -13.67 -20.37
CA ASN A 117 -8.10 -13.13 -21.30
C ASN A 117 -7.40 -12.20 -22.31
N HIS A 118 -7.18 -12.69 -23.53
CA HIS A 118 -6.49 -11.94 -24.58
C HIS A 118 -7.25 -10.69 -25.03
N GLU A 119 -8.59 -10.72 -25.05
CA GLU A 119 -9.40 -9.57 -25.44
C GLU A 119 -9.27 -8.41 -24.44
N PHE A 120 -9.23 -8.73 -23.14
CA PHE A 120 -8.93 -7.76 -22.09
C PHE A 120 -7.53 -7.17 -22.25
N TYR A 121 -6.53 -8.02 -22.47
CA TYR A 121 -5.14 -7.59 -22.69
C TYR A 121 -5.02 -6.64 -23.89
N ASP A 122 -5.61 -7.01 -25.03
CA ASP A 122 -5.57 -6.23 -26.26
C ASP A 122 -6.34 -4.90 -26.13
N ALA A 123 -7.35 -4.83 -25.25
CA ALA A 123 -8.09 -3.61 -25.00
C ALA A 123 -7.31 -2.58 -24.16
N ILE A 124 -6.48 -3.03 -23.21
CA ILE A 124 -5.76 -2.11 -22.30
C ILE A 124 -4.34 -1.78 -22.78
N LYS A 125 -3.66 -2.70 -23.49
CA LYS A 125 -2.27 -2.53 -23.92
C LYS A 125 -2.02 -1.28 -24.78
N PRO A 126 -2.91 -0.89 -25.72
CA PRO A 126 -2.71 0.32 -26.53
C PRO A 126 -2.67 1.62 -25.73
N GLN A 127 -3.20 1.63 -24.50
CA GLN A 127 -3.19 2.80 -23.61
C GLN A 127 -1.88 2.95 -22.82
N GLY A 128 -0.87 2.11 -23.09
CA GLY A 128 0.41 2.12 -22.39
C GLY A 128 0.34 1.62 -20.94
N ILE A 129 -0.76 0.98 -20.56
CA ILE A 129 -0.95 0.41 -19.21
C ILE A 129 0.00 -0.78 -19.04
N MET A 130 0.85 -0.73 -18.02
CA MET A 130 1.74 -1.83 -17.68
C MET A 130 0.94 -3.01 -17.10
N ILE A 131 1.21 -4.21 -17.60
CA ILE A 131 0.63 -5.47 -17.11
C ILE A 131 1.73 -6.53 -16.96
N SER A 132 1.70 -7.28 -15.86
CA SER A 132 2.62 -8.37 -15.58
C SER A 132 1.86 -9.66 -15.27
N PHE A 133 2.39 -10.76 -15.79
CA PHE A 133 1.96 -12.14 -15.51
C PHE A 133 3.04 -12.90 -14.70
N ALA A 134 4.08 -12.21 -14.24
CA ALA A 134 5.18 -12.82 -13.51
C ALA A 134 4.72 -13.38 -12.16
N GLU A 135 5.21 -14.56 -11.80
CA GLU A 135 4.87 -15.27 -10.56
C GLU A 135 5.07 -14.41 -9.31
N GLN A 136 6.22 -13.72 -9.22
CA GLN A 136 6.54 -12.89 -8.06
C GLN A 136 5.59 -11.70 -7.90
N ASP A 137 5.19 -11.08 -9.00
CA ASP A 137 4.25 -9.96 -8.98
C ASP A 137 2.89 -10.47 -8.53
N ARG A 138 2.37 -11.50 -9.19
CA ARG A 138 1.08 -12.11 -8.86
C ARG A 138 1.00 -12.58 -7.41
N LEU A 139 2.05 -13.24 -6.91
CA LEU A 139 2.10 -13.69 -5.52
C LEU A 139 2.03 -12.51 -4.56
N SER A 140 2.86 -11.49 -4.76
CA SER A 140 2.91 -10.33 -3.85
C SER A 140 1.64 -9.49 -3.82
N HIS A 141 0.69 -9.74 -4.73
CA HIS A 141 -0.60 -9.08 -4.83
C HIS A 141 -1.79 -10.00 -4.49
N GLY A 142 -1.53 -11.25 -4.10
CA GLY A 142 -2.56 -12.24 -3.76
C GLY A 142 -2.78 -12.46 -2.27
N HIS A 143 -2.19 -11.61 -1.42
CA HIS A 143 -2.32 -11.72 0.03
C HIS A 143 -2.12 -10.36 0.72
N GLY A 144 -2.67 -10.23 1.92
CA GLY A 144 -2.34 -9.23 2.93
C GLY A 144 -1.25 -9.71 3.88
N ILE A 145 -1.40 -9.35 5.15
CA ILE A 145 -0.47 -9.67 6.23
C ILE A 145 -1.16 -10.40 7.39
N SER A 146 -2.34 -10.98 7.15
CA SER A 146 -3.04 -11.72 8.20
C SER A 146 -2.20 -12.90 8.67
N THR A 147 -2.39 -13.31 9.93
CA THR A 147 -1.65 -14.44 10.48
C THR A 147 -1.85 -15.71 9.64
N ALA A 148 -3.06 -15.93 9.12
CA ALA A 148 -3.38 -17.07 8.28
C ALA A 148 -2.67 -16.99 6.92
N GLU A 149 -2.69 -15.83 6.26
CA GLU A 149 -1.99 -15.60 4.99
C GLU A 149 -0.48 -15.79 5.13
N ILE A 150 0.14 -15.18 6.14
CA ILE A 150 1.58 -15.34 6.40
C ILE A 150 1.93 -16.79 6.73
N TYR A 151 1.06 -17.51 7.46
CA TYR A 151 1.27 -18.94 7.70
C TYR A 151 1.23 -19.74 6.40
N LYS A 152 0.25 -19.51 5.53
CA LYS A 152 0.17 -20.14 4.19
C LYS A 152 1.44 -19.85 3.38
N LEU A 153 1.95 -18.62 3.37
CA LEU A 153 3.19 -18.27 2.67
C LEU A 153 4.45 -18.95 3.21
N ARG A 154 4.47 -19.27 4.51
CA ARG A 154 5.65 -19.83 5.19
C ARG A 154 5.65 -21.36 5.24
N HIS A 155 4.48 -21.99 5.32
CA HIS A 155 4.34 -23.41 5.63
C HIS A 155 3.31 -24.13 4.74
N GLY A 156 2.76 -23.46 3.72
CA GLY A 156 1.78 -24.03 2.80
C GLY A 156 1.79 -23.31 1.47
N ASN A 157 0.62 -23.18 0.86
CA ASN A 157 0.42 -22.47 -0.40
C ASN A 157 -0.80 -21.56 -0.32
N LEU A 158 -0.76 -20.46 -1.06
CA LEU A 158 -1.98 -19.74 -1.41
C LEU A 158 -2.73 -20.56 -2.44
N THR A 159 -4.03 -20.64 -2.27
CA THR A 159 -4.92 -21.48 -3.07
C THR A 159 -5.26 -20.83 -4.41
N ARG A 160 -5.49 -19.52 -4.43
CA ARG A 160 -5.66 -18.70 -5.64
C ARG A 160 -4.92 -17.38 -5.46
N ILE A 161 -4.30 -16.92 -6.55
CA ILE A 161 -3.66 -15.60 -6.65
C ILE A 161 -4.13 -14.91 -7.94
N PRO A 162 -3.96 -13.58 -8.07
CA PRO A 162 -4.28 -12.88 -9.30
C PRO A 162 -3.59 -13.52 -10.51
N ASP A 163 -4.26 -13.49 -11.65
CA ASP A 163 -3.69 -13.95 -12.92
C ASP A 163 -2.74 -12.91 -13.52
N ALA A 164 -2.99 -11.63 -13.25
CA ALA A 164 -2.10 -10.55 -13.63
C ALA A 164 -2.14 -9.38 -12.66
N VAL A 165 -1.14 -8.52 -12.75
CA VAL A 165 -1.06 -7.24 -12.04
C VAL A 165 -1.01 -6.12 -13.08
N VAL A 166 -1.80 -5.07 -12.89
CA VAL A 166 -1.83 -3.87 -13.74
C VAL A 166 -1.51 -2.63 -12.92
N TRP A 167 -0.76 -1.70 -13.51
CA TRP A 167 -0.33 -0.46 -12.85
C TRP A 167 -0.81 0.77 -13.62
N PRO A 168 -2.03 1.28 -13.33
CA PRO A 168 -2.48 2.55 -13.87
C PRO A 168 -1.65 3.71 -13.31
N GLU A 169 -1.40 4.71 -14.14
CA GLU A 169 -0.73 5.97 -13.80
C GLU A 169 -1.69 7.17 -13.81
N SER A 170 -2.97 6.95 -14.15
CA SER A 170 -3.98 8.01 -14.20
C SER A 170 -5.40 7.48 -14.00
N HIS A 171 -6.31 8.41 -13.74
CA HIS A 171 -7.74 8.14 -13.60
C HIS A 171 -8.33 7.50 -14.88
N GLU A 172 -7.96 8.02 -16.05
CA GLU A 172 -8.44 7.56 -17.35
C GLU A 172 -7.98 6.12 -17.64
N GLN A 173 -6.77 5.76 -17.18
CA GLN A 173 -6.29 4.38 -17.28
C GLN A 173 -7.09 3.44 -16.36
N VAL A 174 -7.46 3.86 -15.15
CA VAL A 174 -8.37 3.09 -14.28
C VAL A 174 -9.72 2.90 -14.95
N GLU A 175 -10.33 3.96 -15.50
CA GLU A 175 -11.60 3.85 -16.22
C GLU A 175 -11.51 2.86 -17.38
N THR A 176 -10.43 2.92 -18.15
CA THR A 176 -10.16 1.98 -19.24
C THR A 176 -10.13 0.54 -18.73
N ILE A 177 -9.38 0.27 -17.66
CA ILE A 177 -9.24 -1.07 -17.09
C ILE A 177 -10.60 -1.59 -16.61
N VAL A 178 -11.35 -0.78 -15.84
CA VAL A 178 -12.65 -1.18 -15.29
C VAL A 178 -13.67 -1.41 -16.41
N ARG A 179 -13.70 -0.57 -17.44
CA ARG A 179 -14.58 -0.74 -18.60
C ARG A 179 -14.24 -2.01 -19.39
N ALA A 180 -12.95 -2.29 -19.59
CA ALA A 180 -12.50 -3.52 -20.24
C ALA A 180 -12.86 -4.74 -19.39
N ALA A 181 -12.65 -4.68 -18.07
CA ALA A 181 -12.97 -5.76 -17.16
C ALA A 181 -14.46 -6.10 -17.16
N LEU A 182 -15.32 -5.09 -17.16
CA LEU A 182 -16.76 -5.26 -17.29
C LEU A 182 -17.14 -5.90 -18.64
N LYS A 183 -16.53 -5.45 -19.75
CA LYS A 183 -16.81 -5.95 -21.09
C LYS A 183 -16.40 -7.41 -21.30
N PHE A 184 -15.22 -7.78 -20.79
CA PHE A 184 -14.62 -9.10 -21.04
C PHE A 184 -14.73 -10.05 -19.85
N ASN A 185 -15.56 -9.70 -18.86
CA ASN A 185 -15.83 -10.51 -17.67
C ASN A 185 -14.56 -10.90 -16.91
N VAL A 186 -13.75 -9.90 -16.55
CA VAL A 186 -12.52 -10.03 -15.75
C VAL A 186 -12.80 -9.49 -14.35
N GLY A 187 -12.33 -10.19 -13.31
CA GLY A 187 -12.40 -9.71 -11.92
C GLY A 187 -11.28 -8.71 -11.62
N CYS A 188 -11.58 -7.65 -10.86
CA CYS A 188 -10.59 -6.67 -10.43
C CYS A 188 -10.51 -6.63 -8.90
N ILE A 189 -9.29 -6.71 -8.36
CA ILE A 189 -9.01 -6.50 -6.94
C ILE A 189 -8.12 -5.26 -6.81
N PRO A 190 -8.64 -4.13 -6.30
CA PRO A 190 -7.81 -2.95 -6.02
C PRO A 190 -6.72 -3.27 -5.00
N TYR A 191 -5.51 -2.82 -5.28
CA TYR A 191 -4.34 -3.05 -4.44
C TYR A 191 -3.64 -1.71 -4.18
N GLY A 192 -3.41 -1.43 -2.89
CA GLY A 192 -2.61 -0.29 -2.43
C GLY A 192 -1.28 -0.78 -1.87
N GLY A 193 -1.14 -0.74 -0.54
CA GLY A 193 0.06 -1.22 0.15
C GLY A 193 0.12 -2.71 0.47
N GLY A 194 -0.97 -3.46 0.27
CA GLY A 194 -1.02 -4.89 0.63
C GLY A 194 -0.85 -5.17 2.13
N SER A 195 -1.19 -4.21 2.98
CA SER A 195 -1.02 -4.26 4.43
C SER A 195 -2.30 -4.66 5.18
N ASN A 196 -3.34 -5.12 4.48
CA ASN A 196 -4.58 -5.56 5.13
C ASN A 196 -4.38 -6.83 5.99
N ASP A 197 -5.16 -6.97 7.07
CA ASP A 197 -5.15 -8.10 8.03
C ASP A 197 -6.53 -8.79 8.10
N VAL A 198 -7.30 -8.72 7.00
CA VAL A 198 -8.68 -9.23 6.99
C VAL A 198 -8.97 -10.03 5.72
N ASP A 199 -7.92 -10.55 5.09
CA ASP A 199 -7.96 -11.35 3.87
C ASP A 199 -8.67 -10.64 2.69
N ALA A 200 -8.69 -9.31 2.69
CA ALA A 200 -9.41 -8.50 1.68
C ALA A 200 -8.81 -8.57 0.27
N LEU A 201 -7.59 -9.10 0.15
CA LEU A 201 -6.90 -9.31 -1.13
C LEU A 201 -6.94 -10.78 -1.57
N GLU A 202 -7.53 -11.67 -0.78
CA GLU A 202 -7.64 -13.09 -1.14
C GLU A 202 -8.51 -13.22 -2.41
N CYS A 203 -7.98 -13.93 -3.40
CA CYS A 203 -8.74 -14.28 -4.59
C CYS A 203 -9.76 -15.37 -4.21
N PRO A 204 -11.07 -15.15 -4.45
CA PRO A 204 -12.06 -16.18 -4.20
C PRO A 204 -11.75 -17.46 -5.00
N GLU A 205 -11.85 -18.62 -4.35
CA GLU A 205 -11.69 -19.91 -5.00
C GLU A 205 -13.00 -20.46 -5.55
N GLU A 206 -14.05 -20.41 -4.73
CA GLU A 206 -15.31 -21.06 -5.04
C GLU A 206 -16.03 -20.31 -6.17
N ASN A 207 -16.11 -20.98 -7.33
CA ASN A 207 -16.83 -20.53 -8.53
C ASN A 207 -16.24 -19.31 -9.26
N GLU A 208 -15.09 -18.78 -8.85
CA GLU A 208 -14.41 -17.70 -9.57
C GLU A 208 -13.45 -18.27 -10.62
N LYS A 209 -13.95 -18.39 -11.85
CA LYS A 209 -13.18 -18.90 -13.00
C LYS A 209 -12.63 -17.79 -13.90
N ARG A 210 -13.02 -16.53 -13.66
CA ARG A 210 -12.59 -15.40 -14.48
C ARG A 210 -11.10 -15.19 -14.30
N MET A 211 -10.50 -14.51 -15.28
CA MET A 211 -9.21 -13.87 -15.07
C MET A 211 -9.39 -12.84 -13.94
N ILE A 212 -8.50 -12.84 -12.95
CA ILE A 212 -8.44 -11.84 -11.89
C ILE A 212 -7.22 -10.96 -12.11
N VAL A 213 -7.42 -9.64 -12.20
CA VAL A 213 -6.36 -8.65 -12.20
C VAL A 213 -6.28 -7.95 -10.85
N SER A 214 -5.07 -7.90 -10.29
CA SER A 214 -4.77 -6.94 -9.23
C SER A 214 -4.52 -5.57 -9.84
N LEU A 215 -5.31 -4.59 -9.41
CA LEU A 215 -5.21 -3.20 -9.86
C LEU A 215 -4.33 -2.43 -8.87
N ASP A 216 -3.03 -2.39 -9.12
CA ASP A 216 -2.05 -1.77 -8.24
C ASP A 216 -2.01 -0.25 -8.45
N MET A 217 -2.62 0.46 -7.50
CA MET A 217 -2.81 1.91 -7.56
C MET A 217 -1.53 2.70 -7.30
N ARG A 218 -0.43 2.08 -6.87
CA ARG A 218 0.76 2.80 -6.33
C ARG A 218 1.49 3.70 -7.32
N GLN A 219 1.23 3.58 -8.63
CA GLN A 219 1.77 4.53 -9.62
C GLN A 219 0.92 5.82 -9.74
N MET A 220 -0.33 5.78 -9.27
CA MET A 220 -1.17 6.96 -9.04
C MET A 220 -0.87 7.53 -7.65
N ASN A 221 0.27 8.21 -7.49
CA ASN A 221 0.79 8.63 -6.19
C ASN A 221 1.10 10.14 -6.08
N ARG A 222 0.55 10.98 -6.95
CA ARG A 222 0.88 12.41 -7.00
C ARG A 222 0.00 13.24 -6.08
N ILE A 223 0.55 14.37 -5.63
CA ILE A 223 -0.25 15.46 -5.05
C ILE A 223 -0.77 16.29 -6.22
N LEU A 224 -2.09 16.32 -6.41
CA LEU A 224 -2.72 17.05 -7.52
C LEU A 224 -2.91 18.53 -7.18
N SER A 225 -3.30 18.83 -5.94
CA SER A 225 -3.42 20.20 -5.47
C SER A 225 -3.38 20.32 -3.95
N LEU A 226 -3.04 21.51 -3.45
CA LEU A 226 -3.06 21.85 -2.02
C LEU A 226 -3.69 23.23 -1.83
N SER A 227 -4.77 23.30 -1.07
CA SER A 227 -5.39 24.57 -0.65
C SER A 227 -4.91 24.96 0.75
N ARG A 228 -4.02 25.95 0.81
CA ARG A 228 -3.53 26.50 2.09
C ARG A 228 -4.61 27.23 2.89
N GLU A 229 -5.56 27.85 2.20
CA GLU A 229 -6.66 28.59 2.83
C GLU A 229 -7.70 27.64 3.43
N ASN A 230 -8.06 26.61 2.66
CA ASN A 230 -9.13 25.69 3.01
C ASN A 230 -8.62 24.44 3.75
N MET A 231 -7.30 24.29 3.90
CA MET A 231 -6.65 23.19 4.62
C MET A 231 -7.00 21.80 4.10
N TYR A 232 -7.04 21.63 2.77
CA TYR A 232 -7.17 20.31 2.14
C TYR A 232 -6.13 20.09 1.04
N VAL A 233 -5.87 18.82 0.77
CA VAL A 233 -4.99 18.36 -0.31
C VAL A 233 -5.76 17.37 -1.18
N VAL A 234 -5.60 17.45 -2.49
CA VAL A 234 -6.08 16.44 -3.44
C VAL A 234 -4.88 15.61 -3.84
N VAL A 235 -4.99 14.30 -3.65
CA VAL A 235 -3.92 13.33 -3.93
C VAL A 235 -4.49 12.16 -4.71
N GLU A 236 -3.64 11.52 -5.49
CA GLU A 236 -3.98 10.27 -6.12
C GLU A 236 -4.01 9.12 -5.08
N ALA A 237 -4.88 8.14 -5.32
CA ALA A 237 -5.27 7.14 -4.31
C ALA A 237 -4.16 6.15 -3.91
N GLY A 238 -3.10 6.01 -4.73
CA GLY A 238 -1.95 5.16 -4.44
C GLY A 238 -0.83 5.84 -3.67
N ALA A 239 -1.01 7.10 -3.25
CA ALA A 239 -0.04 7.81 -2.43
C ALA A 239 0.18 7.10 -1.09
N ILE A 240 1.43 6.70 -0.81
CA ILE A 240 1.82 6.16 0.49
C ILE A 240 1.83 7.29 1.52
N ALA A 241 1.15 7.09 2.64
CA ALA A 241 0.97 8.10 3.68
C ALA A 241 2.31 8.65 4.19
N GLN A 242 3.34 7.81 4.33
CA GLN A 242 4.68 8.25 4.78
C GLN A 242 5.30 9.28 3.83
N ASP A 243 5.21 9.01 2.53
CA ASP A 243 5.76 9.88 1.49
C ASP A 243 4.95 11.16 1.37
N LEU A 244 3.62 11.05 1.46
CA LEU A 244 2.72 12.20 1.48
C LEU A 244 3.01 13.11 2.68
N GLU A 245 3.13 12.58 3.89
CA GLU A 245 3.52 13.33 5.09
C GLU A 245 4.91 13.96 4.96
N LYS A 246 5.87 13.27 4.32
CA LYS A 246 7.21 13.81 4.08
C LYS A 246 7.18 15.00 3.11
N GLU A 247 6.38 14.94 2.05
CA GLU A 247 6.23 16.05 1.11
C GLU A 247 5.45 17.22 1.71
N LEU A 248 4.32 16.98 2.39
CA LEU A 248 3.53 18.02 3.04
C LEU A 248 4.34 18.79 4.09
N ARG A 249 5.23 18.11 4.83
CA ARG A 249 6.14 18.74 5.79
C ARG A 249 7.05 19.80 5.17
N LYS A 250 7.48 19.62 3.92
CA LYS A 250 8.29 20.62 3.20
C LYS A 250 7.54 21.94 2.99
N TRP A 251 6.21 21.90 2.99
CA TRP A 251 5.35 23.08 2.83
C TRP A 251 4.77 23.60 4.15
N GLY A 252 5.13 22.98 5.28
CA GLY A 252 4.66 23.34 6.61
C GLY A 252 3.31 22.71 6.98
N PHE A 253 2.90 21.62 6.32
CA PHE A 253 1.64 20.91 6.57
C PHE A 253 1.88 19.48 7.05
N THR A 254 0.84 18.88 7.63
CA THR A 254 0.75 17.47 8.00
C THR A 254 -0.71 17.04 7.90
N LEU A 255 -0.97 15.76 7.62
CA LEU A 255 -2.32 15.20 7.76
C LEU A 255 -2.60 14.80 9.21
N GLY A 256 -1.54 14.64 10.02
CA GLY A 256 -1.64 14.04 11.35
C GLY A 256 -1.96 12.55 11.29
N TRP A 257 -1.75 11.92 10.13
CA TRP A 257 -2.05 10.51 9.93
C TRP A 257 -0.84 9.66 10.34
N ASP A 258 -0.88 9.17 11.57
CA ASP A 258 0.12 8.27 12.14
C ASP A 258 -0.51 6.89 12.40
N ALA A 259 -0.89 6.19 11.34
CA ALA A 259 -1.29 4.79 11.45
C ALA A 259 -0.04 3.89 11.48
N GLU A 260 -0.10 2.79 12.22
CA GLU A 260 1.05 1.90 12.40
C GLU A 260 1.56 1.26 11.08
N MET A 261 0.72 1.26 10.03
CA MET A 261 1.02 0.69 8.70
C MET A 261 1.35 1.74 7.62
N VAL A 262 1.68 2.98 8.01
CA VAL A 262 1.93 4.12 7.11
C VAL A 262 3.08 3.91 6.10
N CYS A 263 3.93 2.90 6.32
CA CYS A 263 5.16 2.67 5.56
C CYS A 263 5.01 1.72 4.35
N ILE A 264 3.81 1.19 4.08
CA ILE A 264 3.67 0.04 3.18
C ILE A 264 2.44 0.10 2.28
#